data_AF-A0A0G0KFF2-F1
#
_entry.id   AF-A0A0G0KFF2-F1
#
_cell.length_a   1.000
_cell.length_b   1.000
_cell.length_c   1.000
_cell.angle_alpha   90.00
_cell.angle_beta   90.00
_cell.angle_gamma   90.00
#
_symmetry.space_group_name_H-M   'P 1'
#
loop_
_entity.id
_entity.type
_entity.pdbx_description
1 polymer ?
#
loop_
_entity_poly.entity_id
_entity_poly.type
_entity_poly.pdbx_seq_one_letter_code
_entity_poly.pdbx_strand_id
1 'polypeptide(L)'
;MSSLTQVSILSRKIIRYSIYTAIFIVIVRYSYLIVTKIYRRYFPEPPPPPTVSFGKLPKIPFPQKETPTNLVFTLETVDGKLPKLPNQQAVYFMPKPISTIKSLDTAKQKATGLGFNPNGTELVETVYLFKHNSSPASLNLNIVTGIFSISYNLNSKPSVLENVPPDPARASALAKTYLSRAMSVPGDLTGQTVHQYIKIEDGNFNPANSLSDAHITKINLYRKSYNELPNVTSVL
;
A
#
# COMPACT_ATOMS: atom_id res chain seq x y z
N MET A 1 6.63 -7.21 108.54
CA MET A 1 7.23 -5.86 108.62
C MET A 1 8.14 -5.67 107.42
N SER A 2 7.76 -4.84 106.46
CA SER A 2 8.64 -4.50 105.33
C SER A 2 9.67 -3.47 105.80
N SER A 3 10.95 -3.84 105.76
CA SER A 3 12.05 -2.93 106.05
C SER A 3 12.06 -1.78 105.04
N LEU A 4 12.19 -0.54 105.51
CA LEU A 4 12.28 0.69 104.69
C LEU A 4 13.35 0.57 103.58
N THR A 5 14.36 -0.26 103.79
CA THR A 5 15.42 -0.58 102.83
C THR A 5 14.92 -1.41 101.64
N GLN A 6 14.06 -2.40 101.87
CA GLN A 6 13.51 -3.23 100.79
C GLN A 6 12.57 -2.42 99.89
N VAL A 7 11.77 -1.53 100.47
CA VAL A 7 10.87 -0.63 99.71
C VAL A 7 11.69 0.32 98.82
N SER A 8 12.81 0.83 99.31
CA SER A 8 13.71 1.70 98.54
C SER A 8 14.37 0.99 97.35
N ILE A 9 14.80 -0.28 97.54
CA ILE A 9 15.39 -1.10 96.47
C ILE A 9 14.33 -1.45 95.41
N LEU A 10 13.13 -1.85 95.84
CA LEU A 10 12.02 -2.16 94.95
C LEU A 10 11.58 -0.92 94.15
N SER A 11 11.50 0.24 94.80
CA SER A 11 11.13 1.51 94.16
C SER A 11 12.10 1.91 93.05
N ARG A 12 13.43 1.84 93.29
CA ARG A 12 14.44 2.10 92.24
C ARG A 12 14.33 1.13 91.06
N LYS A 13 13.99 -0.14 91.33
CA LYS A 13 13.79 -1.16 90.29
C LYS A 13 12.54 -0.85 89.45
N ILE A 14 11.42 -0.50 90.09
CA ILE A 14 10.17 -0.11 89.43
C ILE A 14 10.36 1.12 88.56
N ILE A 15 11.07 2.15 89.05
CA ILE A 15 11.31 3.38 88.28
C ILE A 15 12.12 3.07 87.01
N ARG A 16 13.16 2.24 87.10
CA ARG A 16 13.94 1.85 85.91
C ARG A 16 13.10 1.08 84.90
N TYR A 17 12.31 0.10 85.36
CA TYR A 17 11.45 -0.66 84.45
C TYR A 17 10.30 0.18 83.87
N SER A 18 9.72 1.12 84.63
CA SER A 18 8.65 1.98 84.10
C SER A 18 9.15 2.89 82.98
N ILE A 19 10.38 3.40 83.09
CA ILE A 19 11.02 4.18 82.03
C ILE A 19 11.22 3.31 80.78
N TYR A 20 11.74 2.08 80.93
CA TYR A 20 11.88 1.15 79.80
C TYR A 20 10.54 0.78 79.17
N THR A 21 9.50 0.54 79.97
CA THR A 21 8.15 0.27 79.48
C THR A 21 7.56 1.47 78.74
N ALA A 22 7.75 2.69 79.25
CA ALA A 22 7.29 3.91 78.59
C ALA A 22 7.96 4.10 77.23
N ILE A 23 9.28 3.93 77.15
CA ILE A 23 10.03 3.99 75.88
C ILE A 23 9.56 2.89 74.92
N PHE A 24 9.37 1.67 75.42
CA PHE A 24 8.88 0.55 74.61
C PHE A 24 7.50 0.83 74.01
N ILE A 25 6.56 1.38 74.78
CA ILE A 25 5.22 1.76 74.29
C ILE A 25 5.32 2.80 73.17
N VAL A 26 6.22 3.78 73.30
CA VAL A 26 6.42 4.81 72.26
C VAL A 26 6.95 4.18 70.96
N ILE A 27 7.94 3.28 71.06
CA ILE A 27 8.52 2.59 69.91
C ILE A 27 7.48 1.70 69.22
N VAL A 28 6.72 0.92 69.99
CA VAL A 28 5.66 0.04 69.45
C VAL A 28 4.55 0.84 68.75
N ARG A 29 4.16 1.98 69.31
CA ARG A 29 3.14 2.84 68.68
C ARG A 29 3.63 3.41 67.35
N TYR A 30 4.88 3.89 67.31
CA TYR A 30 5.46 4.43 66.09
C TYR A 30 5.65 3.36 65.02
N SER A 31 6.16 2.18 65.38
CA SER A 31 6.32 1.07 64.44
C SER A 31 4.98 0.62 63.85
N TYR A 32 3.92 0.52 64.68
CA TYR A 32 2.58 0.18 64.20
C TYR A 32 2.03 1.17 63.17
N LEU A 33 2.19 2.48 63.41
CA LEU A 33 1.76 3.52 62.45
C LEU A 33 2.54 3.46 61.13
N ILE A 34 3.84 3.20 61.19
CA ILE A 34 4.67 3.08 59.98
C ILE A 34 4.30 1.82 59.19
N VAL A 35 4.17 0.68 59.86
CA VAL A 35 3.80 -0.61 59.22
C VAL A 35 2.43 -0.51 58.56
N THR A 36 1.42 0.03 59.23
CA THR A 36 0.07 0.18 58.66
C THR A 36 0.05 1.13 57.46
N LYS A 37 0.84 2.21 57.50
CA LYS A 37 0.97 3.15 56.37
C LYS A 37 1.67 2.52 55.16
N ILE A 38 2.73 1.75 55.39
CA ILE A 38 3.43 0.99 54.33
C ILE A 38 2.50 -0.07 53.75
N TYR A 39 1.81 -0.84 54.61
CA TYR A 39 0.90 -1.89 54.19
C TYR A 39 -0.22 -1.35 53.29
N ARG A 40 -0.89 -0.26 53.70
CA ARG A 40 -1.95 0.40 52.88
C ARG A 40 -1.43 1.05 51.59
N ARG A 41 -0.13 1.37 51.52
CA ARG A 41 0.50 1.92 50.30
C ARG A 41 0.73 0.83 49.26
N TYR A 42 1.14 -0.36 49.68
CA TYR A 42 1.42 -1.49 48.78
C TYR A 42 0.19 -2.35 48.50
N PHE A 43 -0.74 -2.43 49.44
CA PHE A 43 -2.02 -3.13 49.32
C PHE A 43 -3.16 -2.14 49.55
N PRO A 44 -3.44 -1.25 48.58
CA PRO A 44 -4.60 -0.39 48.67
C PRO A 44 -5.85 -1.24 48.79
N GLU A 45 -6.81 -0.78 49.59
CA GLU A 45 -8.13 -1.43 49.65
C GLU A 45 -8.72 -1.46 48.23
N PRO A 46 -9.30 -2.59 47.81
CA PRO A 46 -9.86 -2.70 46.48
C PRO A 46 -10.87 -1.56 46.28
N PRO A 47 -10.86 -0.89 45.12
CA PRO A 47 -11.80 0.19 44.86
C PRO A 47 -13.23 -0.31 45.08
N PRO A 48 -14.14 0.53 45.60
CA PRO A 48 -15.53 0.15 45.76
C PRO A 48 -16.05 -0.38 44.41
N PRO A 49 -16.84 -1.47 44.43
CA PRO A 49 -17.33 -2.06 43.19
C PRO A 49 -18.05 -0.99 42.37
N PRO A 50 -17.89 -1.02 41.03
CA PRO A 50 -18.47 0.00 40.15
C PRO A 50 -19.97 0.09 40.40
N THR A 51 -20.43 1.30 40.71
CA THR A 51 -21.86 1.57 40.90
C THR A 51 -22.54 1.51 39.53
N VAL A 52 -23.30 0.45 39.29
CA VAL A 52 -24.14 0.31 38.09
C VAL A 52 -25.37 1.21 38.23
N SER A 53 -25.20 2.52 38.02
CA SER A 53 -26.25 3.53 38.16
C SER A 53 -27.49 3.29 37.28
N PHE A 54 -27.35 2.49 36.22
CA PHE A 54 -28.40 2.24 35.23
C PHE A 54 -28.93 0.80 35.22
N GLY A 55 -28.56 -0.03 36.22
CA GLY A 55 -28.96 -1.45 36.25
C GLY A 55 -28.37 -2.27 35.09
N LYS A 56 -28.71 -3.57 35.04
CA LYS A 56 -28.34 -4.43 33.90
C LYS A 56 -29.36 -4.21 32.78
N LEU A 57 -28.88 -3.94 31.56
CA LEU A 57 -29.74 -3.88 30.39
C LEU A 57 -30.53 -5.20 30.24
N PRO A 58 -31.84 -5.14 29.94
CA PRO A 58 -32.64 -6.33 29.69
C PRO A 58 -32.09 -7.09 28.48
N LYS A 59 -32.09 -8.42 28.56
CA LYS A 59 -31.63 -9.28 27.48
C LYS A 59 -32.56 -9.12 26.28
N ILE A 60 -32.03 -8.67 25.15
CA ILE A 60 -32.78 -8.51 23.91
C ILE A 60 -33.24 -9.90 23.45
N PRO A 61 -34.56 -10.16 23.28
CA PRO A 61 -35.04 -11.42 22.74
C PRO A 61 -34.79 -11.43 21.24
N PHE A 62 -33.71 -12.07 20.81
CA PHE A 62 -33.54 -12.38 19.40
C PHE A 62 -34.54 -13.48 19.02
N PRO A 63 -35.32 -13.32 17.93
CA PRO A 63 -36.19 -14.39 17.46
C PRO A 63 -35.31 -15.60 17.08
N GLN A 64 -35.62 -16.76 17.64
CA GLN A 64 -35.03 -18.03 17.21
C GLN A 64 -35.58 -18.33 15.81
N LYS A 65 -34.90 -17.83 14.77
CA LYS A 65 -35.13 -18.31 13.41
C LYS A 65 -34.53 -19.70 13.32
N GLU A 66 -35.35 -20.66 12.90
CA GLU A 66 -34.85 -21.98 12.53
C GLU A 66 -33.81 -21.80 11.43
N THR A 67 -32.63 -22.36 11.63
CA THR A 67 -31.61 -22.43 10.59
C THR A 67 -32.17 -23.23 9.42
N PRO A 68 -32.32 -22.63 8.23
CA PRO A 68 -32.90 -23.33 7.09
C PRO A 68 -32.09 -24.59 6.79
N THR A 69 -32.76 -25.74 6.86
CA THR A 69 -32.12 -27.06 6.72
C THR A 69 -31.69 -27.34 5.27
N ASN A 70 -32.28 -26.63 4.31
CA ASN A 70 -32.10 -26.86 2.86
C ASN A 70 -31.59 -25.61 2.13
N LEU A 71 -30.40 -25.13 2.49
CA LEU A 71 -29.70 -24.11 1.72
C LEU A 71 -29.06 -24.75 0.47
N VAL A 72 -29.56 -24.38 -0.72
CA VAL A 72 -28.94 -24.75 -1.99
C VAL A 72 -28.08 -23.59 -2.46
N PHE A 73 -26.78 -23.81 -2.56
CA PHE A 73 -25.83 -22.85 -3.10
C PHE A 73 -25.55 -23.18 -4.57
N THR A 74 -25.84 -22.26 -5.49
CA THR A 74 -25.49 -22.39 -6.91
C THR A 74 -24.27 -21.54 -7.24
N LEU A 75 -23.40 -22.06 -8.12
CA LEU A 75 -22.19 -21.38 -8.54
C LEU A 75 -22.42 -20.72 -9.90
N GLU A 76 -22.57 -19.40 -9.91
CA GLU A 76 -22.81 -18.60 -11.12
C GLU A 76 -21.48 -18.18 -11.77
N THR A 77 -20.71 -19.14 -12.29
CA THR A 77 -19.56 -18.87 -13.17
C THR A 77 -19.90 -19.22 -14.62
N VAL A 78 -19.19 -18.62 -15.59
CA VAL A 78 -19.43 -18.84 -17.05
C VAL A 78 -19.48 -20.33 -17.41
N ASP A 79 -18.64 -21.14 -16.75
CA ASP A 79 -18.56 -22.58 -16.98
C ASP A 79 -19.22 -23.43 -15.87
N GLY A 80 -19.90 -22.79 -14.90
CA GLY A 80 -20.53 -23.45 -13.73
C GLY A 80 -19.56 -24.20 -12.81
N LYS A 81 -18.25 -23.91 -12.94
CA LYS A 81 -17.16 -24.56 -12.22
C LYS A 81 -16.31 -23.54 -11.49
N LEU A 82 -15.73 -23.97 -10.36
CA LEU A 82 -14.66 -23.21 -9.70
C LEU A 82 -13.38 -23.31 -10.54
N PRO A 83 -12.63 -22.20 -10.71
CA PRO A 83 -11.34 -22.25 -11.38
C PRO A 83 -10.40 -23.18 -10.62
N LYS A 84 -9.64 -24.01 -11.34
CA LYS A 84 -8.56 -24.81 -10.74
C LYS A 84 -7.40 -23.89 -10.41
N LEU A 85 -7.31 -23.49 -9.15
CA LEU A 85 -6.21 -22.67 -8.65
C LEU A 85 -5.05 -23.58 -8.20
N PRO A 86 -3.79 -23.23 -8.48
CA PRO A 86 -2.65 -23.96 -7.95
C PRO A 86 -2.57 -23.78 -6.43
N ASN A 87 -1.98 -24.76 -5.73
CA ASN A 87 -1.80 -24.72 -4.27
C ASN A 87 -0.89 -23.58 -3.80
N GLN A 88 -0.04 -23.06 -4.70
CA GLN A 88 0.91 -21.98 -4.43
C GLN A 88 0.97 -21.07 -5.66
N GLN A 89 1.09 -19.77 -5.42
CA GLN A 89 1.21 -18.74 -6.46
C GLN A 89 2.46 -17.90 -6.17
N ALA A 90 3.20 -17.55 -7.23
CA ALA A 90 4.32 -16.63 -7.09
C ALA A 90 3.81 -15.23 -6.72
N VAL A 91 4.30 -14.70 -5.60
CA VAL A 91 4.06 -13.32 -5.17
C VAL A 91 5.28 -12.49 -5.52
N TYR A 92 5.08 -11.43 -6.30
CA TYR A 92 6.16 -10.54 -6.73
C TYR A 92 6.13 -9.27 -5.91
N PHE A 93 7.30 -8.80 -5.49
CA PHE A 93 7.44 -7.51 -4.83
C PHE A 93 7.24 -6.38 -5.84
N MET A 94 6.21 -5.57 -5.65
CA MET A 94 5.87 -4.43 -6.51
C MET A 94 5.95 -3.13 -5.69
N PRO A 95 7.13 -2.49 -5.60
CA PRO A 95 7.27 -1.25 -4.85
C PRO A 95 6.45 -0.14 -5.52
N LYS A 96 5.78 0.68 -4.70
CA LYS A 96 5.08 1.87 -5.20
C LYS A 96 6.10 2.92 -5.62
N PRO A 97 6.01 3.47 -6.84
CA PRO A 97 6.89 4.56 -7.24
C PRO A 97 6.62 5.79 -6.36
N ILE A 98 7.69 6.36 -5.81
CA ILE A 98 7.64 7.57 -4.99
C ILE A 98 8.27 8.72 -5.75
N SER A 99 7.72 9.93 -5.58
CA SER A 99 8.32 11.13 -6.14
C SER A 99 9.65 11.42 -5.44
N THR A 100 10.68 11.74 -6.20
CA THR A 100 11.99 12.15 -5.69
C THR A 100 12.35 13.53 -6.22
N ILE A 101 13.30 14.20 -5.58
CA ILE A 101 13.79 15.51 -6.02
C ILE A 101 14.30 15.48 -7.48
N LYS A 102 14.79 14.32 -7.94
CA LYS A 102 15.33 14.11 -9.30
C LYS A 102 14.30 13.63 -10.32
N SER A 103 13.05 13.38 -9.92
CA SER A 103 12.02 12.82 -10.81
C SER A 103 11.76 13.70 -12.03
N LEU A 104 11.78 15.02 -11.86
CA LEU A 104 11.65 15.97 -12.98
C LEU A 104 12.86 15.92 -13.92
N ASP A 105 14.08 15.86 -13.39
CA ASP A 105 15.29 15.80 -14.23
C ASP A 105 15.35 14.51 -15.05
N THR A 106 14.99 13.36 -14.44
CA THR A 106 14.88 12.09 -15.16
C THR A 106 13.80 12.16 -16.25
N ALA A 107 12.68 12.84 -15.99
CA ALA A 107 11.65 13.06 -16.99
C ALA A 107 12.15 13.92 -18.17
N LYS A 108 12.90 14.99 -17.90
CA LYS A 108 13.54 15.83 -18.93
C LYS A 108 14.56 15.07 -19.77
N GLN A 109 15.35 14.19 -19.14
CA GLN A 109 16.29 13.31 -19.85
C GLN A 109 15.54 12.33 -20.77
N LYS A 110 14.46 11.73 -20.28
CA LYS A 110 13.61 10.83 -21.09
C LYS A 110 12.98 11.57 -22.28
N ALA A 111 12.43 12.76 -22.05
CA ALA A 111 11.85 13.60 -23.10
C ALA A 111 12.90 13.95 -24.18
N THR A 112 14.10 14.37 -23.76
CA THR A 112 15.23 14.65 -24.66
C THR A 112 15.62 13.41 -25.47
N GLY A 113 15.75 12.24 -24.83
CA GLY A 113 16.08 10.99 -25.50
C GLY A 113 15.06 10.59 -26.57
N LEU A 114 13.79 10.96 -26.37
CA LEU A 114 12.70 10.74 -27.32
C LEU A 114 12.57 11.83 -28.41
N GLY A 115 13.40 12.88 -28.35
CA GLY A 115 13.39 14.00 -29.31
C GLY A 115 12.44 15.15 -28.96
N PHE A 116 11.87 15.17 -27.75
CA PHE A 116 11.00 16.24 -27.28
C PHE A 116 11.79 17.35 -26.58
N ASN A 117 11.21 18.54 -26.53
CA ASN A 117 11.78 19.66 -25.78
C ASN A 117 11.81 19.33 -24.29
N PRO A 118 12.96 19.45 -23.58
CA PRO A 118 13.05 19.18 -22.16
C PRO A 118 12.27 20.19 -21.29
N ASN A 119 11.93 21.35 -21.82
CA ASN A 119 11.15 22.37 -21.11
C ASN A 119 9.65 22.08 -21.23
N GLY A 120 9.22 21.01 -20.57
CA GLY A 120 7.80 20.63 -20.48
C GLY A 120 7.01 21.53 -19.54
N THR A 121 5.70 21.61 -19.77
CA THR A 121 4.75 22.31 -18.91
C THR A 121 3.98 21.31 -18.06
N GLU A 122 3.78 21.62 -16.77
CA GLU A 122 2.93 20.82 -15.90
C GLU A 122 1.48 20.89 -16.40
N LEU A 123 0.86 19.72 -16.60
CA LEU A 123 -0.56 19.60 -16.91
C LEU A 123 -1.38 19.46 -15.63
N VAL A 124 -1.05 18.43 -14.84
CA VAL A 124 -1.76 18.06 -13.61
C VAL A 124 -0.78 17.37 -12.66
N GLU A 125 -0.41 18.03 -11.57
CA GLU A 125 0.42 17.53 -10.47
C GLU A 125 1.72 16.84 -10.93
N THR A 126 1.64 15.54 -11.23
CA THR A 126 2.75 14.67 -11.59
C THR A 126 2.86 14.43 -13.10
N VAL A 127 1.95 14.95 -13.91
CA VAL A 127 1.91 14.77 -15.36
C VAL A 127 2.40 16.02 -16.07
N TYR A 128 3.44 15.85 -16.90
CA TYR A 128 4.07 16.91 -17.67
C TYR A 128 3.85 16.69 -19.17
N LEU A 129 3.59 17.77 -19.88
CA LEU A 129 3.48 17.83 -21.33
C LEU A 129 4.80 18.35 -21.92
N PHE A 130 5.43 17.55 -22.75
CA PHE A 130 6.61 17.92 -23.51
C PHE A 130 6.24 18.03 -25.00
N LYS A 131 6.47 19.19 -25.61
CA LYS A 131 6.18 19.42 -27.04
C LYS A 131 7.39 19.04 -27.89
N HIS A 132 7.15 18.52 -29.08
CA HIS A 132 8.23 18.30 -30.04
C HIS A 132 8.59 19.62 -30.74
N ASN A 133 9.87 19.84 -31.04
CA ASN A 133 10.32 21.12 -31.62
C ASN A 133 9.92 21.29 -33.09
N SER A 134 9.91 20.20 -33.85
CA SER A 134 9.72 20.22 -35.32
C SER A 134 8.55 19.41 -35.85
N SER A 135 7.77 18.75 -34.98
CA SER A 135 6.65 17.90 -35.39
C SER A 135 5.43 18.22 -34.55
N PRO A 136 4.20 18.03 -35.07
CA PRO A 136 2.97 18.27 -34.32
C PRO A 136 2.69 17.10 -33.36
N ALA A 137 3.68 16.78 -32.51
CA ALA A 137 3.66 15.70 -31.55
C ALA A 137 3.85 16.21 -30.12
N SER A 138 3.21 15.52 -29.19
CA SER A 138 3.29 15.82 -27.76
C SER A 138 3.49 14.54 -26.94
N LEU A 139 4.34 14.63 -25.91
CA LEU A 139 4.62 13.58 -24.95
C LEU A 139 4.00 13.96 -23.60
N ASN A 140 3.04 13.17 -23.14
CA ASN A 140 2.52 13.25 -21.77
C ASN A 140 3.26 12.23 -20.93
N LEU A 141 3.96 12.67 -19.89
CA LEU A 141 4.79 11.81 -19.04
C LEU A 141 4.47 12.08 -17.57
N ASN A 142 4.13 11.02 -16.84
CA ASN A 142 4.04 11.07 -15.40
C ASN A 142 5.44 10.94 -14.79
N ILE A 143 5.92 11.96 -14.08
CA ILE A 143 7.29 12.04 -13.58
C ILE A 143 7.57 11.11 -12.40
N VAL A 144 6.51 10.60 -11.74
CA VAL A 144 6.63 9.67 -10.60
C VAL A 144 6.66 8.23 -11.07
N THR A 145 5.69 7.84 -11.91
CA THR A 145 5.57 6.45 -12.39
C THR A 145 6.44 6.17 -13.62
N GLY A 146 6.85 7.21 -14.35
CA GLY A 146 7.57 7.08 -15.61
C GLY A 146 6.71 6.61 -16.79
N ILE A 147 5.39 6.45 -16.59
CA ILE A 147 4.40 6.09 -17.61
C ILE A 147 4.23 7.28 -18.55
N PHE A 148 4.20 7.02 -19.85
CA PHE A 148 4.02 8.05 -20.85
C PHE A 148 3.14 7.63 -22.01
N SER A 149 2.60 8.64 -22.69
CA SER A 149 1.90 8.50 -23.96
C SER A 149 2.39 9.57 -24.93
N ILE A 150 2.46 9.22 -26.20
CA ILE A 150 2.82 10.14 -27.27
C ILE A 150 1.62 10.28 -28.19
N SER A 151 1.25 11.52 -28.46
CA SER A 151 0.17 11.87 -29.37
C SER A 151 0.75 12.61 -30.56
N TYR A 152 0.23 12.32 -31.75
CA TYR A 152 0.59 13.00 -33.00
C TYR A 152 -0.67 13.55 -33.64
N ASN A 153 -0.67 14.83 -34.01
CA ASN A 153 -1.80 15.46 -34.69
C ASN A 153 -1.70 15.25 -36.20
N LEU A 154 -2.44 14.24 -36.70
CA LEU A 154 -2.50 13.91 -38.13
C LEU A 154 -3.10 15.02 -38.98
N ASN A 155 -4.01 15.83 -38.44
CA ASN A 155 -4.64 16.94 -39.17
C ASN A 155 -3.64 18.07 -39.47
N SER A 156 -2.66 18.29 -38.60
CA SER A 156 -1.65 19.33 -38.79
C SER A 156 -0.60 18.97 -39.84
N LYS A 157 -0.32 17.68 -40.03
CA LYS A 157 0.66 17.21 -41.02
C LYS A 157 0.25 15.82 -41.55
N PRO A 158 -0.68 15.76 -42.51
CA PRO A 158 -1.19 14.49 -43.04
C PRO A 158 -0.17 13.75 -43.92
N SER A 159 0.87 14.44 -44.41
CA SER A 159 1.90 13.89 -45.31
C SER A 159 2.66 12.68 -44.73
N VAL A 160 2.55 12.42 -43.42
CA VAL A 160 3.12 11.21 -42.80
C VAL A 160 2.41 9.92 -43.21
N LEU A 161 1.17 10.02 -43.73
CA LEU A 161 0.35 8.90 -44.18
C LEU A 161 0.53 8.56 -45.67
N GLU A 162 1.23 9.40 -46.43
CA GLU A 162 1.44 9.21 -47.87
C GLU A 162 2.44 8.09 -48.19
N ASN A 163 3.31 7.76 -47.22
CA ASN A 163 4.29 6.70 -47.37
C ASN A 163 3.71 5.36 -46.90
N VAL A 164 4.08 4.29 -47.62
CA VAL A 164 3.76 2.92 -47.19
C VAL A 164 4.35 2.70 -45.79
N PRO A 165 3.54 2.25 -44.80
CA PRO A 165 4.03 2.02 -43.46
C PRO A 165 5.07 0.89 -43.44
N PRO A 166 5.97 0.85 -42.44
CA PRO A 166 6.91 -0.24 -42.31
C PRO A 166 6.20 -1.58 -42.09
N ASP A 167 6.79 -2.66 -42.60
CA ASP A 167 6.36 -4.02 -42.32
C ASP A 167 6.44 -4.34 -40.80
N PRO A 168 5.72 -5.36 -40.31
CA PRO A 168 5.67 -5.65 -38.87
C PRO A 168 7.04 -5.91 -38.22
N ALA A 169 7.98 -6.55 -38.93
CA ALA A 169 9.30 -6.83 -38.39
C ALA A 169 10.08 -5.53 -38.19
N ARG A 170 10.11 -4.67 -39.23
CA ARG A 170 10.75 -3.35 -39.15
C ARG A 170 10.06 -2.43 -38.14
N ALA A 171 8.73 -2.40 -38.11
CA ALA A 171 7.96 -1.60 -37.17
C ALA A 171 8.25 -2.01 -35.72
N SER A 172 8.36 -3.32 -35.44
CA SER A 172 8.70 -3.82 -34.10
C SER A 172 10.12 -3.43 -33.68
N ALA A 173 11.09 -3.47 -34.60
CA ALA A 173 12.45 -3.04 -34.33
C ALA A 173 12.52 -1.54 -34.04
N LEU A 174 11.83 -0.72 -34.84
CA LEU A 174 11.73 0.72 -34.63
C LEU A 174 11.10 1.06 -33.27
N ALA A 175 10.00 0.38 -32.91
CA ALA A 175 9.34 0.57 -31.62
C ALA A 175 10.28 0.23 -30.45
N LYS A 176 11.01 -0.89 -30.52
CA LYS A 176 11.99 -1.28 -29.49
C LYS A 176 13.13 -0.27 -29.40
N THR A 177 13.73 0.13 -30.52
CA THR A 177 14.77 1.17 -30.55
C THR A 177 14.27 2.48 -29.96
N TYR A 178 13.03 2.88 -30.27
CA TYR A 178 12.44 4.10 -29.75
C TYR A 178 12.25 4.04 -28.23
N LEU A 179 11.74 2.93 -27.71
CA LEU A 179 11.65 2.69 -26.25
C LEU A 179 13.03 2.63 -25.57
N SER A 180 14.06 2.10 -26.25
CA SER A 180 15.42 2.04 -25.72
C SER A 180 15.99 3.43 -25.48
N ARG A 181 15.70 4.40 -26.37
CA ARG A 181 16.10 5.80 -26.20
C ARG A 181 15.45 6.46 -24.98
N ALA A 182 14.25 6.02 -24.61
CA ALA A 182 13.58 6.44 -23.38
C ALA A 182 14.09 5.73 -22.11
N MET A 183 15.11 4.86 -22.22
CA MET A 183 15.56 3.97 -21.14
C MET A 183 14.39 3.20 -20.50
N SER A 184 13.37 2.88 -21.31
CA SER A 184 12.09 2.35 -20.85
C SER A 184 11.78 0.98 -21.47
N VAL A 185 12.80 0.24 -21.89
CA VAL A 185 12.66 -1.16 -22.34
C VAL A 185 12.86 -2.07 -21.15
N PRO A 186 11.79 -2.73 -20.65
CA PRO A 186 11.91 -3.75 -19.63
C PRO A 186 12.66 -4.97 -20.17
N GLY A 187 13.52 -5.59 -19.36
CA GLY A 187 14.24 -6.82 -19.75
C GLY A 187 13.32 -8.02 -20.01
N ASP A 188 12.08 -7.98 -19.53
CA ASP A 188 11.04 -8.98 -19.74
C ASP A 188 10.17 -8.71 -20.99
N LEU A 189 10.46 -7.67 -21.78
CA LEU A 189 9.77 -7.35 -23.05
C LEU A 189 10.23 -8.25 -24.22
N THR A 190 10.24 -9.56 -23.97
CA THR A 190 10.64 -10.61 -24.91
C THR A 190 9.48 -11.54 -25.28
N GLY A 191 8.24 -11.17 -24.94
CA GLY A 191 7.04 -11.95 -25.25
C GLY A 191 6.60 -11.84 -26.71
N GLN A 192 5.40 -12.36 -26.96
CA GLN A 192 4.78 -12.30 -28.29
C GLN A 192 4.66 -10.85 -28.76
N THR A 193 4.87 -10.64 -30.06
CA THR A 193 4.59 -9.36 -30.71
C THR A 193 3.41 -9.56 -31.64
N VAL A 194 2.33 -8.82 -31.42
CA VAL A 194 1.13 -8.84 -32.25
C VAL A 194 1.09 -7.58 -33.09
N HIS A 195 0.65 -7.69 -34.33
CA HIS A 195 0.54 -6.56 -35.24
C HIS A 195 -0.87 -6.45 -35.82
N GLN A 196 -1.23 -5.25 -36.24
CA GLN A 196 -2.47 -4.97 -36.94
C GLN A 196 -2.21 -3.87 -37.98
N TYR A 197 -2.67 -4.09 -39.20
CA TYR A 197 -2.68 -3.05 -40.22
C TYR A 197 -3.91 -2.18 -40.06
N ILE A 198 -3.72 -0.87 -40.18
CA ILE A 198 -4.76 0.12 -39.97
C ILE A 198 -4.82 1.03 -41.18
N LYS A 199 -6.02 1.18 -41.73
CA LYS A 199 -6.38 2.18 -42.73
C LYS A 199 -7.15 3.30 -42.05
N ILE A 200 -7.01 4.50 -42.60
CA ILE A 200 -7.74 5.68 -42.13
C ILE A 200 -8.72 6.08 -43.23
N GLU A 201 -10.00 6.01 -42.92
CA GLU A 201 -11.11 6.37 -43.80
C GLU A 201 -12.06 7.27 -43.02
N ASP A 202 -12.40 8.44 -43.57
CA ASP A 202 -13.30 9.42 -42.94
C ASP A 202 -12.93 9.79 -41.50
N GLY A 203 -11.63 9.82 -41.20
CA GLY A 203 -11.11 10.13 -39.86
C GLY A 203 -11.18 8.98 -38.85
N ASN A 204 -11.65 7.80 -39.24
CA ASN A 204 -11.74 6.61 -38.41
C ASN A 204 -10.59 5.62 -38.69
N PHE A 205 -10.19 4.88 -37.66
CA PHE A 205 -9.16 3.84 -37.75
C PHE A 205 -9.80 2.47 -37.97
N ASN A 206 -9.72 1.97 -39.20
CA ASN A 206 -10.30 0.69 -39.60
C ASN A 206 -9.18 -0.36 -39.83
N PRO A 207 -9.43 -1.66 -39.56
CA PRO A 207 -8.47 -2.72 -39.88
C PRO A 207 -8.28 -2.85 -41.40
N ALA A 208 -7.03 -2.98 -41.84
CA ALA A 208 -6.68 -3.24 -43.23
C ALA A 208 -6.27 -4.72 -43.41
N ASN A 209 -6.55 -5.27 -44.60
CA ASN A 209 -6.25 -6.68 -44.89
C ASN A 209 -4.78 -6.93 -45.28
N SER A 210 -4.06 -5.89 -45.70
CA SER A 210 -2.68 -6.01 -46.18
C SER A 210 -1.89 -4.73 -45.96
N LEU A 211 -0.56 -4.84 -46.01
CA LEU A 211 0.34 -3.69 -45.90
C LEU A 211 0.10 -2.63 -46.98
N SER A 212 -0.25 -3.05 -48.19
CA SER A 212 -0.45 -2.15 -49.34
C SER A 212 -1.70 -1.28 -49.25
N ASP A 213 -2.69 -1.70 -48.45
CA ASP A 213 -3.94 -0.97 -48.19
C ASP A 213 -3.90 -0.25 -46.82
N ALA A 214 -2.79 -0.35 -46.10
CA ALA A 214 -2.62 0.21 -44.77
C ALA A 214 -1.94 1.59 -44.81
N HIS A 215 -2.38 2.49 -43.93
CA HIS A 215 -1.68 3.75 -43.66
C HIS A 215 -0.77 3.65 -42.42
N ILE A 216 -1.09 2.75 -41.48
CA ILE A 216 -0.36 2.59 -40.22
C ILE A 216 -0.19 1.10 -39.89
N THR A 217 0.98 0.73 -39.38
CA THR A 217 1.23 -0.57 -38.76
C THR A 217 1.23 -0.43 -37.24
N LYS A 218 0.20 -0.96 -36.57
CA LYS A 218 0.12 -1.01 -35.09
C LYS A 218 0.88 -2.23 -34.59
N ILE A 219 1.76 -2.03 -33.62
CA ILE A 219 2.52 -3.08 -32.96
C ILE A 219 2.20 -3.10 -31.47
N ASN A 220 1.79 -4.25 -30.97
CA ASN A 220 1.62 -4.53 -29.54
C ASN A 220 2.78 -5.42 -29.08
N LEU A 221 3.61 -4.90 -28.18
CA LEU A 221 4.74 -5.62 -27.58
C LEU A 221 4.31 -6.17 -26.21
N TYR A 222 4.34 -7.50 -26.06
CA TYR A 222 4.01 -8.14 -24.80
C TYR A 222 5.26 -8.55 -24.02
N ARG A 223 5.12 -8.58 -22.69
CA ARG A 223 6.11 -9.20 -21.80
C ARG A 223 6.06 -10.72 -21.94
N LYS A 224 7.16 -11.39 -21.58
CA LYS A 224 7.22 -12.86 -21.55
C LYS A 224 6.17 -13.42 -20.60
N SER A 225 5.65 -14.60 -20.94
CA SER A 225 4.74 -15.34 -20.06
C SER A 225 5.50 -15.87 -18.85
N TYR A 226 4.84 -15.90 -17.70
CA TYR A 226 5.36 -16.49 -16.47
C TYR A 226 4.43 -17.63 -16.05
N ASN A 227 5.01 -18.80 -15.76
CA ASN A 227 4.29 -19.98 -15.25
C ASN A 227 3.06 -20.37 -16.09
N GLU A 228 3.18 -20.32 -17.43
CA GLU A 228 2.10 -20.65 -18.38
C GLU A 228 0.82 -19.81 -18.24
N LEU A 229 0.85 -18.76 -17.42
CA LEU A 229 -0.24 -17.81 -17.32
C LEU A 229 -0.17 -16.86 -18.53
N PRO A 230 -1.28 -16.70 -19.28
CA PRO A 230 -1.33 -15.75 -20.38
C PRO A 230 -1.11 -14.34 -19.84
N ASN A 231 -0.48 -13.49 -20.66
CA ASN A 231 -0.39 -12.08 -20.34
C ASN A 231 -1.82 -11.51 -20.33
N VAL A 232 -2.25 -10.89 -19.24
CA VAL A 232 -3.67 -10.53 -19.00
C VAL A 232 -4.20 -9.54 -20.05
N THR A 233 -3.32 -8.91 -20.82
CA THR A 233 -3.62 -7.99 -21.93
C THR A 233 -3.46 -8.57 -23.33
N SER A 234 -3.01 -9.83 -23.50
CA SER A 234 -2.82 -10.43 -24.84
C SER A 234 -4.09 -11.03 -25.45
N VAL A 235 -5.22 -11.00 -24.72
CA VAL A 235 -6.51 -11.54 -25.15
C VAL A 235 -7.52 -10.39 -25.26
N LEU A 236 -7.33 -9.53 -26.26
CA LEU A 236 -8.33 -8.58 -26.76
C LEU A 236 -8.15 -8.40 -28.27
#